data_AF-A0A4U0ZMU6-F1
#
_entry.id   AF-A0A4U0ZMU6-F1
#
_cell.length_a   1.000
_cell.length_b   1.000
_cell.length_c   1.000
_cell.angle_alpha   90.00
_cell.angle_beta   90.00
_cell.angle_gamma   90.00
#
_symmetry.space_group_name_H-M   'P 1'
#
loop_
_entity.id
_entity.type
_entity.pdbx_description
1 polymer ?
#
loop_
_entity_poly.entity_id
_entity_poly.type
_entity_poly.pdbx_seq_one_letter_code
_entity_poly.pdbx_strand_id
1 'polypeptide(L)'
;MRNTNNLDETVSSIGLLVKNDVLSAPLFKENIFETARILYEAKKSTVVEAVSSLSAEQPQKAADFIELALRLFPKKRMQIVENLKLDDSIDEDAVTLAAIRSGISPSDIVPPTASGETHRIVPLIHSASITLFDQDKENTTKVRFKKVEDNQWKEGLHLYWEPVRQALSGSLVHLEANTQYDVEITVTSSGLPSKILTFEFATRAETPPVDPNLVYRLSDIYNGGMLDITSLDIQGKEGGWAKIIGDENTPIVAGEYDDYAINIGNNSYIMFENIVVKGGRRHGIFSRDASHLWFKGCNVSQWGRGESYYKNGIAYEVGTNTPINYDGGMTLVRTGIVVVEECTIHSPAPKANHWGFGHPKGPAAMLILANSYDESLQGQYIIRNNRFYGTDEHRFNDVIESRLNGRSWGGFIRDSAIYNNYLAYANDDIIELDGGQSNVLFYNNEIEQAYCGVSATPNMLGPSYIFNNYIHNLGDQRQKSWAAFKLGGLFSRPAGIVNIFNNFVLTNSNGIAHASFAGDSSFWVHAQNNVLIHNKHWHNMGFSINDPGKYGESVYLYNLMYNTIVEDSVYNANITDFFAPQEESKMLEEITSSVTTEPFISIAVPYNYHVLNFSEFDNDGNLIIGKSQD
;
A
#
# COMPACT_ATOMS: atom_id res chain seq x y z
N MET A 1 -51.86 25.08 19.06
CA MET A 1 -51.25 26.12 18.20
C MET A 1 -50.00 25.50 17.59
N ARG A 2 -49.92 25.40 16.26
CA ARG A 2 -48.74 24.88 15.56
C ARG A 2 -47.62 25.90 15.74
N ASN A 3 -46.55 25.53 16.44
CA ASN A 3 -45.37 26.38 16.61
C ASN A 3 -44.64 26.44 15.27
N THR A 4 -44.70 27.58 14.58
CA THR A 4 -43.90 27.87 13.39
C THR A 4 -42.52 28.34 13.86
N ASN A 5 -41.70 27.43 14.37
CA ASN A 5 -40.28 27.76 14.57
C ASN A 5 -39.67 27.95 13.18
N ASN A 6 -39.14 29.13 12.89
CA ASN A 6 -38.35 29.35 11.67
C ASN A 6 -36.94 28.72 11.85
N LEU A 7 -36.16 28.65 10.76
CA LEU A 7 -34.83 28.04 10.80
C LEU A 7 -33.90 28.80 11.78
N ASP A 8 -33.98 30.12 11.82
CA ASP A 8 -33.13 30.97 12.69
C ASP A 8 -33.36 30.70 14.18
N GLU A 9 -34.61 30.46 14.60
CA GLU A 9 -34.93 30.03 15.97
C GLU A 9 -34.38 28.63 16.28
N THR A 10 -34.38 27.74 15.28
CA THR A 10 -33.77 26.41 15.42
C THR A 10 -32.25 26.53 15.57
N VAL A 11 -31.59 27.37 14.77
CA VAL A 11 -30.14 27.67 14.88
C VAL A 11 -29.79 28.22 16.26
N SER A 12 -30.56 29.20 16.76
CA SER A 12 -30.37 29.78 18.09
C SER A 12 -30.50 28.72 19.19
N SER A 13 -31.48 27.82 19.06
CA SER A 13 -31.71 26.72 20.01
C SER A 13 -30.54 25.71 20.01
N ILE A 14 -30.02 25.34 18.83
CA ILE A 14 -28.84 24.45 18.73
C ILE A 14 -27.61 25.12 19.34
N GLY A 15 -27.39 26.40 19.07
CA GLY A 15 -26.30 27.16 19.68
C GLY A 15 -26.36 27.14 21.21
N LEU A 16 -27.55 27.23 21.81
CA LEU A 16 -27.74 27.09 23.25
C LEU A 16 -27.46 25.68 23.76
N LEU A 17 -27.90 24.64 23.04
CA LEU A 17 -27.63 23.24 23.42
C LEU A 17 -26.14 22.90 23.37
N VAL A 18 -25.43 23.43 22.38
CA VAL A 18 -23.97 23.31 22.26
C VAL A 18 -23.27 24.07 23.39
N LYS A 19 -23.70 25.31 23.68
CA LYS A 19 -23.13 26.13 24.77
C LYS A 19 -23.31 25.50 26.15
N ASN A 20 -24.41 24.77 26.35
CA ASN A 20 -24.71 24.09 27.61
C ASN A 20 -24.21 22.62 27.63
N ASP A 21 -23.35 22.22 26.69
CA ASP A 21 -22.77 20.88 26.53
C ASP A 21 -23.80 19.73 26.46
N VAL A 22 -25.04 20.03 26.04
CA VAL A 22 -26.04 18.99 25.74
C VAL A 22 -25.70 18.29 24.41
N LEU A 23 -25.19 19.05 23.44
CA LEU A 23 -24.57 18.54 22.21
C LEU A 23 -23.05 18.76 22.31
N SER A 24 -22.39 17.91 23.10
CA SER A 24 -21.00 18.11 23.51
C SER A 24 -19.94 17.72 22.46
N ALA A 25 -20.30 16.90 21.47
CA ALA A 25 -19.35 16.44 20.45
C ALA A 25 -18.81 17.62 19.60
N PRO A 26 -17.50 17.68 19.31
CA PRO A 26 -16.89 18.77 18.53
C PRO A 26 -17.59 19.05 17.20
N LEU A 27 -18.06 17.99 16.52
CA LEU A 27 -18.80 18.11 15.26
C LEU A 27 -20.01 19.04 15.36
N PHE A 28 -20.74 19.05 16.48
CA PHE A 28 -21.90 19.93 16.65
C PHE A 28 -21.51 21.39 16.89
N LYS A 29 -20.33 21.63 17.49
CA LYS A 29 -19.77 22.98 17.70
C LYS A 29 -19.40 23.62 16.36
N GLU A 30 -18.88 22.81 15.45
CA GLU A 30 -18.42 23.25 14.13
C GLU A 30 -19.54 23.37 13.10
N ASN A 31 -20.67 22.67 13.31
CA ASN A 31 -21.76 22.53 12.33
C ASN A 31 -23.13 22.92 12.89
N ILE A 32 -23.20 24.01 13.67
CA ILE A 32 -24.46 24.47 14.32
C ILE A 32 -25.57 24.69 13.30
N PHE A 33 -25.25 25.31 12.16
CA PHE A 33 -26.24 25.65 11.13
C PHE A 33 -26.76 24.40 10.42
N GLU A 34 -25.88 23.51 9.99
CA GLU A 34 -26.21 22.23 9.35
C GLU A 34 -27.01 21.32 10.29
N THR A 35 -26.62 21.25 11.57
CA THR A 35 -27.37 20.54 12.61
C THR A 35 -28.79 21.07 12.74
N ALA A 36 -28.96 22.40 12.73
CA ALA A 36 -30.27 23.03 12.79
C ALA A 36 -31.10 22.77 11.53
N ARG A 37 -30.48 22.75 10.33
CA ARG A 37 -31.15 22.41 9.08
C ARG A 37 -31.70 20.99 9.08
N ILE A 38 -30.92 20.01 9.53
CA ILE A 38 -31.37 18.60 9.63
C ILE A 38 -32.60 18.52 10.54
N LEU A 39 -32.54 19.11 11.73
CA LEU A 39 -33.65 19.08 12.69
C LEU A 39 -34.86 19.89 12.23
N TYR A 40 -34.64 20.95 11.43
CA TYR A 40 -35.72 21.75 10.87
C TYR A 40 -36.46 21.00 9.76
N GLU A 41 -35.74 20.35 8.85
CA GLU A 41 -36.35 19.57 7.77
C GLU A 41 -36.96 18.25 8.28
N ALA A 42 -36.31 17.58 9.25
CA ALA A 42 -36.85 16.37 9.88
C ALA A 42 -38.13 16.61 10.74
N LYS A 43 -38.57 17.86 10.91
CA LYS A 43 -39.92 18.18 11.45
C LYS A 43 -41.01 18.08 10.39
N LYS A 44 -40.65 18.19 9.12
CA LYS A 44 -41.57 18.20 7.96
C LYS A 44 -41.57 16.85 7.23
N SER A 45 -40.47 16.11 7.33
CA SER A 45 -40.25 14.81 6.69
C SER A 45 -39.55 13.84 7.65
N THR A 46 -39.25 12.63 7.18
CA THR A 46 -38.38 11.71 7.92
C THR A 46 -36.94 12.21 7.96
N VAL A 47 -36.14 11.71 8.92
CA VAL A 47 -34.71 12.04 9.01
C VAL A 47 -33.96 11.66 7.72
N VAL A 48 -34.32 10.53 7.12
CA VAL A 48 -33.73 10.06 5.85
C VAL A 48 -34.04 11.06 4.74
N GLU A 49 -35.31 11.39 4.50
CA GLU A 49 -35.71 12.35 3.47
C GLU A 49 -35.10 13.75 3.69
N ALA A 50 -35.01 14.20 4.95
CA ALA A 50 -34.35 15.46 5.29
C ALA A 50 -32.87 15.45 4.88
N VAL A 51 -32.16 14.38 5.19
CA VAL A 51 -30.74 14.23 4.85
C VAL A 51 -30.55 14.03 3.35
N SER A 52 -31.39 13.23 2.68
CA SER A 52 -31.36 13.07 1.21
C SER A 52 -31.56 14.40 0.50
N SER A 53 -32.55 15.19 0.93
CA SER A 53 -32.83 16.50 0.32
C SER A 53 -31.68 17.49 0.53
N LEU A 54 -31.09 17.54 1.73
CA LEU A 54 -29.96 18.42 2.02
C LEU A 54 -28.69 17.98 1.27
N SER A 55 -28.50 16.67 1.13
CA SER A 55 -27.40 16.08 0.37
C SER A 55 -27.54 16.34 -1.13
N ALA A 56 -28.76 16.30 -1.67
CA ALA A 56 -29.02 16.68 -3.06
C ALA A 56 -28.78 18.17 -3.32
N GLU A 57 -29.08 19.04 -2.34
CA GLU A 57 -28.80 20.48 -2.43
C GLU A 57 -27.29 20.78 -2.38
N GLN A 58 -26.54 20.05 -1.55
CA GLN A 58 -25.10 20.22 -1.38
C GLN A 58 -24.38 18.86 -1.38
N PRO A 59 -24.19 18.23 -2.56
CA PRO A 59 -23.61 16.88 -2.66
C PRO A 59 -22.25 16.74 -1.99
N GLN A 60 -21.44 17.80 -2.03
CA GLN A 60 -20.12 17.88 -1.38
C GLN A 60 -20.16 17.79 0.15
N LYS A 61 -21.33 18.02 0.78
CA LYS A 61 -21.55 17.92 2.24
C LYS A 61 -22.40 16.71 2.62
N ALA A 62 -22.70 15.81 1.69
CA ALA A 62 -23.58 14.67 1.95
C ALA A 62 -23.12 13.85 3.17
N ALA A 63 -21.83 13.49 3.22
CA ALA A 63 -21.27 12.75 4.34
C ALA A 63 -21.42 13.48 5.69
N ASP A 64 -21.25 14.80 5.71
CA ASP A 64 -21.36 15.61 6.92
C ASP A 64 -22.82 15.66 7.43
N PHE A 65 -23.80 15.82 6.51
CA PHE A 65 -25.22 15.78 6.88
C PHE A 65 -25.64 14.41 7.43
N ILE A 66 -25.17 13.34 6.79
CA ILE A 66 -25.45 11.97 7.23
C ILE A 66 -24.81 11.74 8.60
N GLU A 67 -23.56 12.12 8.82
CA GLU A 67 -22.87 11.94 10.10
C GLU A 67 -23.58 12.69 11.23
N LEU A 68 -23.95 13.96 10.99
CA LEU A 68 -24.71 14.76 11.95
C LEU A 68 -26.04 14.09 12.30
N ALA A 69 -26.77 13.55 11.32
CA ALA A 69 -28.01 12.84 11.56
C ALA A 69 -27.79 11.55 12.38
N LEU A 70 -26.77 10.75 12.07
CA LEU A 70 -26.44 9.54 12.82
C LEU A 70 -26.08 9.85 14.29
N ARG A 71 -25.37 10.97 14.53
CA ARG A 71 -25.04 11.42 15.90
C ARG A 71 -26.25 12.00 16.63
N LEU A 72 -27.15 12.72 15.95
CA LEU A 72 -28.39 13.27 16.52
C LEU A 72 -29.41 12.19 16.88
N PHE A 73 -29.46 11.10 16.10
CA PHE A 73 -30.46 10.05 16.23
C PHE A 73 -29.81 8.69 16.55
N PRO A 74 -29.12 8.53 17.69
CA PRO A 74 -28.32 7.35 18.00
C PRO A 74 -29.10 6.04 17.99
N LYS A 75 -30.39 6.07 18.38
CA LYS A 75 -31.28 4.90 18.38
C LYS A 75 -31.75 4.44 16.99
N LYS A 76 -31.51 5.25 15.96
CA LYS A 76 -31.96 5.00 14.58
C LYS A 76 -30.80 4.88 13.58
N ARG A 77 -29.56 4.83 14.05
CA ARG A 77 -28.37 4.87 13.19
C ARG A 77 -28.40 3.83 12.07
N MET A 78 -28.58 2.55 12.41
CA MET A 78 -28.61 1.47 11.42
C MET A 78 -29.77 1.64 10.44
N GLN A 79 -30.96 1.98 10.94
CA GLN A 79 -32.12 2.26 10.09
C GLN A 79 -31.86 3.43 9.12
N ILE A 80 -31.17 4.48 9.56
CA ILE A 80 -30.84 5.63 8.71
C ILE A 80 -29.84 5.19 7.63
N VAL A 81 -28.77 4.47 8.00
CA VAL A 81 -27.77 3.95 7.05
C VAL A 81 -28.41 3.03 6.01
N GLU A 82 -29.18 2.03 6.43
CA GLU A 82 -29.84 1.09 5.54
C GLU A 82 -30.76 1.79 4.52
N ASN A 83 -31.55 2.77 4.98
CA ASN A 83 -32.46 3.49 4.08
C ASN A 83 -31.73 4.45 3.14
N LEU A 84 -30.63 5.07 3.56
CA LEU A 84 -29.83 5.94 2.69
C LEU A 84 -29.05 5.13 1.65
N LYS A 85 -28.63 3.89 1.96
CA LYS A 85 -28.03 2.97 0.98
C LYS A 85 -28.99 2.53 -0.12
N LEU A 86 -30.29 2.59 0.15
CA LEU A 86 -31.35 2.31 -0.83
C LEU A 86 -31.75 3.55 -1.65
N ASP A 87 -31.16 4.72 -1.35
CA ASP A 87 -31.46 5.98 -2.03
C ASP A 87 -30.45 6.23 -3.16
N ASP A 88 -30.84 5.95 -4.40
CA ASP A 88 -30.01 6.12 -5.60
C ASP A 88 -29.53 7.58 -5.81
N SER A 89 -30.11 8.55 -5.11
CA SER A 89 -29.69 9.96 -5.18
C SER A 89 -28.49 10.29 -4.28
N ILE A 90 -28.07 9.36 -3.43
CA ILE A 90 -26.96 9.54 -2.50
C ILE A 90 -25.81 8.62 -2.87
N ASP A 91 -24.61 9.17 -2.88
CA ASP A 91 -23.39 8.39 -3.05
C ASP A 91 -23.21 7.41 -1.88
N GLU A 92 -23.21 6.10 -2.17
CA GLU A 92 -23.03 5.06 -1.17
C GLU A 92 -21.68 5.20 -0.43
N ASP A 93 -20.64 5.74 -1.09
CA ASP A 93 -19.36 6.05 -0.46
C ASP A 93 -19.53 7.12 0.63
N ALA A 94 -20.44 8.09 0.45
CA ALA A 94 -20.76 9.12 1.45
C ALA A 94 -21.56 8.56 2.63
N VAL A 95 -22.49 7.63 2.38
CA VAL A 95 -23.25 6.94 3.44
C VAL A 95 -22.31 6.09 4.29
N THR A 96 -21.43 5.31 3.65
CA THR A 96 -20.47 4.43 4.31
C THR A 96 -19.47 5.24 5.14
N LEU A 97 -18.91 6.31 4.57
CA LEU A 97 -18.01 7.24 5.27
C LEU A 97 -18.65 7.83 6.54
N ALA A 98 -19.87 8.34 6.42
CA ALA A 98 -20.59 8.97 7.52
C ALA A 98 -20.94 7.98 8.64
N ALA A 99 -21.31 6.74 8.27
CA ALA A 99 -21.57 5.66 9.20
C ALA A 99 -20.34 5.34 10.05
N ILE A 100 -19.17 5.18 9.42
CA ILE A 100 -17.91 4.88 10.10
C ILE A 100 -17.51 6.05 11.03
N ARG A 101 -17.53 7.30 10.54
CA ARG A 101 -17.24 8.49 11.36
C ARG A 101 -18.16 8.63 12.58
N SER A 102 -19.39 8.12 12.49
CA SER A 102 -20.36 8.12 13.60
C SER A 102 -20.13 7.00 14.64
N GLY A 103 -19.11 6.16 14.43
CA GLY A 103 -18.72 5.05 15.30
C GLY A 103 -19.43 3.73 15.01
N ILE A 104 -19.95 3.53 13.80
CA ILE A 104 -20.47 2.24 13.34
C ILE A 104 -19.31 1.44 12.74
N SER A 105 -19.16 0.17 13.10
CA SER A 105 -18.07 -0.65 12.56
C SER A 105 -18.26 -0.83 11.04
N PRO A 106 -17.18 -0.75 10.23
CA PRO A 106 -17.26 -1.06 8.80
C PRO A 106 -17.89 -2.44 8.50
N SER A 107 -17.65 -3.43 9.37
CA SER A 107 -18.22 -4.78 9.29
C SER A 107 -19.75 -4.82 9.37
N ASP A 108 -20.37 -3.79 9.96
CA ASP A 108 -21.82 -3.76 10.20
C ASP A 108 -22.60 -3.16 9.02
N ILE A 109 -21.91 -2.53 8.06
CA ILE A 109 -22.53 -1.69 7.02
C ILE A 109 -22.05 -2.02 5.61
N VAL A 110 -20.93 -2.74 5.46
CA VAL A 110 -20.48 -3.27 4.17
C VAL A 110 -20.92 -4.73 4.10
N PRO A 111 -21.85 -5.11 3.20
CA PRO A 111 -22.20 -6.51 3.03
C PRO A 111 -20.95 -7.30 2.60
N PRO A 112 -20.69 -8.49 3.18
CA PRO A 112 -19.53 -9.29 2.83
C PRO A 112 -19.56 -9.62 1.35
N THR A 113 -18.52 -9.22 0.61
CA THR A 113 -18.41 -9.51 -0.82
C THR A 113 -18.02 -10.97 -1.10
N ALA A 114 -17.68 -11.75 -0.07
CA ALA A 114 -17.03 -13.07 -0.18
C ALA A 114 -17.78 -14.23 0.52
N SER A 115 -19.02 -14.05 0.99
CA SER A 115 -19.74 -15.16 1.65
C SER A 115 -19.91 -16.35 0.68
N GLY A 116 -19.39 -17.52 1.06
CA GLY A 116 -19.37 -18.71 0.20
C GLY A 116 -18.11 -18.88 -0.67
N GLU A 117 -17.10 -18.02 -0.53
CA GLU A 117 -15.78 -18.22 -1.15
C GLU A 117 -14.99 -19.34 -0.45
N THR A 118 -14.27 -20.15 -1.23
CA THR A 118 -13.37 -21.17 -0.70
C THR A 118 -12.12 -20.52 -0.12
N HIS A 119 -11.65 -21.00 1.04
CA HIS A 119 -10.35 -20.61 1.59
C HIS A 119 -9.24 -20.68 0.53
N ARG A 120 -8.32 -19.72 0.56
CA ARG A 120 -7.35 -19.50 -0.50
C ARG A 120 -5.93 -19.51 0.03
N ILE A 121 -5.05 -20.20 -0.70
CA ILE A 121 -3.60 -20.09 -0.57
C ILE A 121 -3.03 -19.72 -1.93
N VAL A 122 -2.26 -18.63 -1.99
CA VAL A 122 -1.63 -18.14 -3.23
C VAL A 122 -0.11 -18.21 -3.06
N PRO A 123 0.56 -19.21 -3.66
CA PRO A 123 2.01 -19.27 -3.61
C PRO A 123 2.66 -18.26 -4.55
N LEU A 124 3.74 -17.65 -4.07
CA LEU A 124 4.74 -16.90 -4.84
C LEU A 124 6.05 -17.71 -4.87
N ILE A 125 7.19 -17.09 -5.22
CA ILE A 125 8.48 -17.79 -5.29
C ILE A 125 9.00 -18.14 -3.89
N HIS A 126 9.04 -17.18 -2.96
CA HIS A 126 9.57 -17.38 -1.59
C HIS A 126 8.55 -17.14 -0.47
N SER A 127 7.27 -17.10 -0.82
CA SER A 127 6.20 -16.82 0.13
C SER A 127 4.88 -17.43 -0.34
N ALA A 128 3.92 -17.50 0.57
CA ALA A 128 2.55 -17.88 0.25
C ALA A 128 1.57 -17.08 1.10
N SER A 129 0.58 -16.49 0.44
CA SER A 129 -0.51 -15.77 1.08
C SER A 129 -1.61 -16.74 1.47
N ILE A 130 -2.24 -16.53 2.62
CA ILE A 130 -3.30 -17.36 3.19
C ILE A 130 -4.50 -16.46 3.48
N THR A 131 -5.69 -16.88 3.07
CA THR A 131 -6.96 -16.22 3.39
C THR A 131 -8.01 -17.26 3.73
N LEU A 132 -8.48 -17.25 4.97
CA LEU A 132 -9.61 -18.04 5.44
C LEU A 132 -10.86 -17.16 5.45
N PHE A 133 -11.77 -17.39 4.51
CA PHE A 133 -13.09 -16.74 4.48
C PHE A 133 -14.06 -17.30 5.52
N ASP A 134 -15.22 -16.64 5.66
CA ASP A 134 -16.29 -17.00 6.60
C ASP A 134 -15.76 -17.13 8.05
N GLN A 135 -14.97 -16.15 8.47
CA GLN A 135 -14.43 -16.05 9.83
C GLN A 135 -15.03 -14.84 10.56
N ASP A 136 -14.87 -14.82 11.89
CA ASP A 136 -15.25 -13.72 12.76
C ASP A 136 -14.01 -13.07 13.40
N LYS A 137 -14.15 -11.80 13.82
CA LYS A 137 -13.09 -11.04 14.52
C LYS A 137 -12.55 -11.77 15.76
N GLU A 138 -13.41 -12.49 16.47
CA GLU A 138 -13.05 -13.20 17.71
C GLU A 138 -12.29 -14.51 17.44
N ASN A 139 -12.16 -14.93 16.18
CA ASN A 139 -11.37 -16.08 15.83
C ASN A 139 -9.88 -15.79 15.94
N THR A 140 -9.17 -16.70 16.61
CA THR A 140 -7.70 -16.68 16.67
C THR A 140 -7.14 -17.87 15.94
N THR A 141 -5.92 -17.74 15.42
CA THR A 141 -5.27 -18.79 14.63
C THR A 141 -3.88 -19.10 15.15
N LYS A 142 -3.52 -20.38 15.05
CA LYS A 142 -2.13 -20.84 15.13
C LYS A 142 -1.78 -21.50 13.81
N VAL A 143 -0.75 -20.97 13.14
CA VAL A 143 -0.27 -21.46 11.83
C VAL A 143 1.00 -22.27 12.03
N ARG A 144 1.08 -23.44 11.40
CA ARG A 144 2.30 -24.24 11.31
C ARG A 144 2.48 -24.71 9.88
N PHE A 145 3.72 -24.79 9.43
CA PHE A 145 4.04 -25.27 8.09
C PHE A 145 5.32 -26.11 8.09
N LYS A 146 5.47 -26.96 7.09
CA LYS A 146 6.71 -27.72 6.84
C LYS A 146 6.81 -28.05 5.37
N LYS A 147 8.02 -28.31 4.88
CA LYS A 147 8.13 -28.99 3.58
C LYS A 147 7.50 -30.37 3.68
N VAL A 148 6.95 -30.88 2.59
CA VAL A 148 6.36 -32.23 2.56
C VAL A 148 7.41 -33.28 2.96
N GLU A 149 8.65 -33.11 2.51
CA GLU A 149 9.79 -33.98 2.82
C GLU A 149 10.33 -33.84 4.25
N ASP A 150 9.97 -32.77 4.95
CA ASP A 150 10.41 -32.53 6.32
C ASP A 150 9.47 -33.19 7.34
N ASN A 151 10.06 -33.58 8.48
CA ASN A 151 9.32 -34.09 9.64
C ASN A 151 9.05 -33.03 10.71
N GLN A 152 9.70 -31.86 10.61
CA GLN A 152 9.61 -30.81 11.63
C GLN A 152 8.71 -29.66 11.17
N TRP A 153 7.71 -29.36 11.97
CA TRP A 153 6.84 -28.20 11.79
C TRP A 153 7.53 -26.93 12.28
N LYS A 154 7.51 -25.90 11.44
CA LYS A 154 7.85 -24.52 11.79
C LYS A 154 6.57 -23.77 12.15
N GLU A 155 6.66 -22.78 13.04
CA GLU A 155 5.54 -21.92 13.37
C GLU A 155 5.49 -20.72 12.42
N GLY A 156 4.30 -20.39 11.94
CA GLY A 156 4.01 -19.18 11.17
C GLY A 156 3.32 -18.12 12.04
N LEU A 157 3.36 -16.87 11.60
CA LEU A 157 2.58 -15.80 12.22
C LEU A 157 1.09 -16.13 12.16
N HIS A 158 0.34 -15.71 13.19
CA HIS A 158 -1.11 -15.81 13.18
C HIS A 158 -1.71 -14.96 12.04
N LEU A 159 -2.90 -15.35 11.61
CA LEU A 159 -3.68 -14.61 10.62
C LEU A 159 -4.43 -13.45 11.28
N TYR A 160 -4.50 -12.32 10.59
CA TYR A 160 -5.17 -11.10 11.01
C TYR A 160 -6.61 -11.04 10.51
N TRP A 161 -7.48 -10.46 11.32
CA TRP A 161 -8.85 -10.15 10.94
C TRP A 161 -8.91 -9.09 9.85
N GLU A 162 -9.68 -9.38 8.81
CA GLU A 162 -9.97 -8.52 7.68
C GLU A 162 -11.49 -8.29 7.59
N PRO A 163 -11.99 -7.10 8.00
CA PRO A 163 -13.42 -6.87 8.25
C PRO A 163 -14.30 -6.77 6.99
N VAL A 164 -13.74 -6.48 5.83
CA VAL A 164 -14.47 -6.25 4.57
C VAL A 164 -14.91 -7.56 3.94
N ARG A 165 -14.02 -8.57 3.87
CA ARG A 165 -14.37 -9.91 3.34
C ARG A 165 -14.73 -10.91 4.43
N GLN A 166 -14.74 -10.50 5.69
CA GLN A 166 -14.92 -11.39 6.85
C GLN A 166 -13.95 -12.57 6.81
N ALA A 167 -12.66 -12.25 6.78
CA ALA A 167 -11.61 -13.23 6.59
C ALA A 167 -10.49 -13.10 7.62
N LEU A 168 -9.83 -14.22 7.90
CA LEU A 168 -8.53 -14.24 8.57
C LEU A 168 -7.45 -14.40 7.49
N SER A 169 -6.58 -13.41 7.34
CA SER A 169 -5.55 -13.40 6.29
C SER A 169 -4.15 -13.23 6.86
N GLY A 170 -3.16 -13.77 6.16
CA GLY A 170 -1.75 -13.58 6.49
C GLY A 170 -0.83 -14.22 5.47
N SER A 171 0.47 -14.24 5.75
CA SER A 171 1.46 -14.77 4.81
C SER A 171 2.53 -15.61 5.51
N LEU A 172 3.01 -16.63 4.81
CA LEU A 172 4.24 -17.33 5.09
C LEU A 172 5.35 -16.77 4.21
N VAL A 173 6.54 -16.52 4.75
CA VAL A 173 7.69 -15.93 4.06
C VAL A 173 8.96 -16.76 4.26
N HIS A 174 10.05 -16.44 3.55
CA HIS A 174 11.31 -17.20 3.54
C HIS A 174 11.13 -18.69 3.21
N LEU A 175 10.23 -18.99 2.27
CA LEU A 175 10.03 -20.33 1.73
C LEU A 175 11.04 -20.61 0.62
N GLU A 176 11.41 -21.87 0.44
CA GLU A 176 12.24 -22.29 -0.69
C GLU A 176 11.39 -22.31 -1.96
N ALA A 177 11.97 -21.86 -3.08
CA ALA A 177 11.32 -21.89 -4.37
C ALA A 177 11.09 -23.33 -4.87
N ASN A 178 10.11 -23.52 -5.74
CA ASN A 178 9.77 -24.82 -6.35
C ASN A 178 9.65 -25.98 -5.33
N THR A 179 9.05 -25.71 -4.18
CA THR A 179 9.02 -26.64 -3.04
C THR A 179 7.59 -26.87 -2.58
N GLN A 180 7.25 -28.13 -2.27
CA GLN A 180 5.94 -28.54 -1.76
C GLN A 180 5.89 -28.37 -0.24
N TYR A 181 4.81 -27.77 0.26
CA TYR A 181 4.58 -27.49 1.67
C TYR A 181 3.23 -28.02 2.14
N ASP A 182 3.25 -28.57 3.36
CA ASP A 182 2.07 -28.79 4.18
C ASP A 182 1.86 -27.58 5.10
N VAL A 183 0.63 -27.09 5.22
CA VAL A 183 0.25 -26.09 6.22
C VAL A 183 -0.92 -26.57 7.05
N GLU A 184 -0.83 -26.34 8.36
CA GLU A 184 -1.87 -26.63 9.34
C GLU A 184 -2.25 -25.34 10.05
N ILE A 185 -3.55 -25.06 10.11
CA ILE A 185 -4.09 -23.88 10.77
C ILE A 185 -5.12 -24.32 11.80
N THR A 186 -4.81 -24.07 13.07
CA THR A 186 -5.77 -24.28 14.16
C THR A 186 -6.55 -22.98 14.37
N VAL A 187 -7.85 -23.01 14.09
CA VAL A 187 -8.78 -21.90 14.33
C VAL A 187 -9.49 -22.13 15.66
N THR A 188 -9.45 -21.15 16.55
CA THR A 188 -10.14 -21.19 17.85
C THR A 188 -11.22 -20.13 17.88
N SER A 189 -12.44 -20.53 18.27
CA SER A 189 -13.61 -19.64 18.42
C SER A 189 -14.10 -19.68 19.87
N SER A 190 -14.65 -18.57 20.36
CA SER A 190 -15.18 -18.51 21.71
C SER A 190 -16.30 -19.54 21.91
N GLY A 191 -16.16 -20.40 22.93
CA GLY A 191 -17.16 -21.39 23.30
C GLY A 191 -17.31 -22.61 22.37
N LEU A 192 -16.47 -22.73 21.33
CA LEU A 192 -16.47 -23.87 20.40
C LEU A 192 -15.14 -24.63 20.43
N PRO A 193 -15.12 -25.94 20.12
CA PRO A 193 -13.89 -26.68 19.92
C PRO A 193 -13.04 -26.07 18.79
N SER A 194 -11.72 -26.07 18.95
CA SER A 194 -10.82 -25.64 17.87
C SER A 194 -10.97 -26.51 16.63
N LYS A 195 -10.96 -25.88 15.46
CA LYS A 195 -11.00 -26.53 14.15
C LYS A 195 -9.60 -26.55 13.56
N ILE A 196 -9.16 -27.69 13.05
CA ILE A 196 -7.89 -27.82 12.32
C ILE A 196 -8.20 -27.83 10.83
N LEU A 197 -7.55 -26.95 10.09
CA LEU A 197 -7.56 -26.89 8.63
C LEU A 197 -6.18 -27.30 8.12
N THR A 198 -6.13 -28.11 7.07
CA THR A 198 -4.89 -28.56 6.42
C THR A 198 -4.95 -28.24 4.95
N PHE A 199 -3.85 -27.72 4.41
CA PHE A 199 -3.71 -27.43 2.99
C PHE A 199 -2.33 -27.86 2.49
N GLU A 200 -2.24 -28.09 1.19
CA GLU A 200 -0.99 -28.38 0.47
C GLU A 200 -0.81 -27.34 -0.63
N PHE A 201 0.41 -26.88 -0.85
CA PHE A 201 0.75 -25.97 -1.96
C PHE A 201 2.21 -26.11 -2.38
N ALA A 202 2.52 -25.64 -3.59
CA ALA A 202 3.89 -25.53 -4.10
C ALA A 202 4.26 -24.07 -4.30
N THR A 203 5.42 -23.64 -3.80
CA THR A 203 6.01 -22.37 -4.20
C THR A 203 6.39 -22.38 -5.68
N ARG A 204 6.43 -21.21 -6.30
CA ARG A 204 6.79 -21.07 -7.73
C ARG A 204 8.28 -21.30 -7.93
N ALA A 205 8.64 -21.72 -9.14
CA ALA A 205 10.03 -21.80 -9.56
C ALA A 205 10.64 -20.41 -9.81
N GLU A 206 11.97 -20.35 -9.76
CA GLU A 206 12.79 -19.15 -10.02
C GLU A 206 12.78 -18.67 -11.48
N THR A 207 12.13 -19.43 -12.37
CA THR A 207 12.03 -19.12 -13.79
C THR A 207 10.77 -19.81 -14.33
N PRO A 208 10.08 -19.23 -15.33
CA PRO A 208 8.92 -19.88 -15.91
C PRO A 208 9.37 -21.02 -16.83
N PRO A 209 8.53 -22.05 -17.06
CA PRO A 209 8.81 -23.07 -18.05
C PRO A 209 8.78 -22.46 -19.46
N VAL A 210 9.84 -22.62 -20.24
CA VAL A 210 9.97 -22.07 -21.61
C VAL A 210 9.74 -23.16 -22.65
N ASP A 211 8.94 -22.88 -23.68
CA ASP A 211 8.85 -23.77 -24.85
C ASP A 211 10.08 -23.55 -25.75
N PRO A 212 10.91 -24.58 -26.00
CA PRO A 212 12.09 -24.46 -26.85
C PRO A 212 11.80 -24.00 -28.28
N ASN A 213 10.56 -24.15 -28.76
CA ASN A 213 10.13 -23.71 -30.09
C ASN A 213 9.65 -22.25 -30.12
N LEU A 214 9.48 -21.61 -28.97
CA LEU A 214 9.02 -20.22 -28.83
C LEU A 214 10.12 -19.34 -28.23
N VAL A 215 11.37 -19.57 -28.64
CA VAL A 215 12.52 -18.75 -28.25
C VAL A 215 12.93 -17.86 -29.42
N TYR A 216 12.83 -16.56 -29.21
CA TYR A 216 13.09 -15.54 -30.22
C TYR A 216 14.30 -14.70 -29.82
N ARG A 217 15.26 -14.50 -30.72
CA ARG A 217 16.22 -13.40 -30.58
C ARG A 217 15.54 -12.12 -31.00
N LEU A 218 15.71 -11.06 -30.22
CA LEU A 218 15.12 -9.76 -30.54
C LEU A 218 15.56 -9.29 -31.93
N SER A 219 16.83 -9.49 -32.28
CA SER A 219 17.39 -9.13 -33.59
C SER A 219 16.76 -9.85 -34.79
N ASP A 220 16.08 -10.99 -34.57
CA ASP A 220 15.38 -11.71 -35.64
C ASP A 220 13.95 -11.19 -35.87
N ILE A 221 13.34 -10.56 -34.86
CA ILE A 221 11.93 -10.15 -34.87
C ILE A 221 11.74 -8.62 -34.88
N TYR A 222 12.77 -7.86 -34.50
CA TYR A 222 12.71 -6.40 -34.36
C TYR A 222 13.26 -5.68 -35.59
N ASN A 223 12.47 -4.75 -36.14
CA ASN A 223 12.78 -4.03 -37.38
C ASN A 223 12.88 -2.50 -37.19
N GLY A 224 13.02 -2.02 -35.94
CA GLY A 224 13.04 -0.59 -35.60
C GLY A 224 11.68 -0.04 -35.16
N GLY A 225 11.69 1.10 -34.46
CA GLY A 225 10.49 1.74 -33.89
C GLY A 225 9.97 0.99 -32.65
N MET A 226 8.66 1.06 -32.40
CA MET A 226 7.98 0.26 -31.39
C MET A 226 8.05 -1.25 -31.69
N LEU A 227 8.38 -2.06 -30.67
CA LEU A 227 8.16 -3.51 -30.71
C LEU A 227 6.70 -3.81 -30.37
N ASP A 228 5.92 -4.27 -31.35
CA ASP A 228 4.51 -4.60 -31.19
C ASP A 228 4.31 -6.12 -31.11
N ILE A 229 4.27 -6.64 -29.88
CA ILE A 229 4.10 -8.07 -29.61
C ILE A 229 2.74 -8.57 -30.10
N THR A 230 1.71 -7.74 -30.00
CA THR A 230 0.37 -8.09 -30.49
C THR A 230 0.36 -8.33 -31.99
N SER A 231 1.06 -7.49 -32.76
CA SER A 231 1.21 -7.67 -34.20
C SER A 231 2.09 -8.87 -34.59
N LEU A 232 3.04 -9.25 -33.72
CA LEU A 232 3.90 -10.41 -33.92
C LEU A 232 3.23 -11.74 -33.50
N ASP A 233 2.09 -11.69 -32.79
CA ASP A 233 1.39 -12.84 -32.22
C ASP A 233 2.30 -13.76 -31.38
N ILE A 234 3.25 -13.16 -30.66
CA ILE A 234 4.14 -13.89 -29.76
C ILE A 234 3.45 -14.03 -28.40
N GLN A 235 3.11 -15.27 -28.05
CA GLN A 235 2.65 -15.65 -26.71
C GLN A 235 2.91 -17.14 -26.48
N GLY A 236 3.06 -17.52 -25.23
CA GLY A 236 3.15 -18.91 -24.82
C GLY A 236 1.82 -19.43 -24.28
N LYS A 237 1.93 -20.43 -23.41
CA LYS A 237 0.84 -20.98 -22.62
C LYS A 237 1.38 -21.49 -21.29
N GLU A 238 0.47 -21.91 -20.43
CA GLU A 238 0.83 -22.64 -19.22
C GLU A 238 1.73 -23.85 -19.55
N GLY A 239 2.84 -23.98 -18.82
CA GLY A 239 3.85 -25.03 -19.06
C GLY A 239 4.81 -24.78 -20.23
N GLY A 240 4.66 -23.71 -21.01
CA GLY A 240 5.54 -23.39 -22.13
C GLY A 240 5.41 -21.93 -22.58
N TRP A 241 6.17 -21.05 -21.94
CA TRP A 241 6.18 -19.62 -22.20
C TRP A 241 7.01 -19.30 -23.45
N ALA A 242 6.62 -18.23 -24.14
CA ALA A 242 7.48 -17.63 -25.16
C ALA A 242 8.60 -16.85 -24.48
N LYS A 243 9.83 -16.93 -25.03
CA LYS A 243 10.99 -16.19 -24.51
C LYS A 243 11.56 -15.29 -25.60
N ILE A 244 11.70 -14.00 -25.30
CA ILE A 244 12.33 -13.01 -26.17
C ILE A 244 13.64 -12.59 -25.53
N ILE A 245 14.75 -12.82 -26.24
CA ILE A 245 16.11 -12.58 -25.74
C ILE A 245 16.72 -11.40 -26.49
N GLY A 246 17.02 -10.32 -25.76
CA GLY A 246 17.70 -9.14 -26.27
C GLY A 246 19.22 -9.21 -26.16
N ASP A 247 19.83 -8.13 -26.59
CA ASP A 247 21.24 -7.81 -26.40
C ASP A 247 21.44 -6.29 -26.45
N GLU A 248 22.57 -5.80 -25.93
CA GLU A 248 22.88 -4.37 -25.87
C GLU A 248 23.03 -3.70 -27.25
N ASN A 249 23.34 -4.49 -28.29
CA ASN A 249 23.53 -3.97 -29.66
C ASN A 249 22.20 -3.82 -30.41
N THR A 250 21.11 -4.37 -29.88
CA THR A 250 19.77 -4.33 -30.46
C THR A 250 18.79 -3.62 -29.50
N PRO A 251 19.00 -2.32 -29.19
CA PRO A 251 18.06 -1.59 -28.36
C PRO A 251 16.74 -1.37 -29.10
N ILE A 252 15.62 -1.54 -28.40
CA ILE A 252 14.31 -1.10 -28.87
C ILE A 252 14.24 0.41 -28.68
N VAL A 253 14.12 1.15 -29.77
CA VAL A 253 14.04 2.62 -29.76
C VAL A 253 12.72 3.03 -30.37
N ALA A 254 11.82 3.56 -29.54
CA ALA A 254 10.52 4.05 -29.97
C ALA A 254 10.67 5.19 -31.00
N GLY A 255 9.76 5.25 -31.97
CA GLY A 255 9.61 6.40 -32.84
C GLY A 255 9.07 7.63 -32.11
N GLU A 256 9.18 8.81 -32.75
CA GLU A 256 8.77 10.10 -32.17
C GLU A 256 7.30 10.11 -31.70
N TYR A 257 6.42 9.39 -32.41
CA TYR A 257 4.99 9.36 -32.15
C TYR A 257 4.52 8.06 -31.48
N ASP A 258 5.43 7.15 -31.17
CA ASP A 258 5.09 5.90 -30.52
C ASP A 258 4.82 6.17 -29.04
N ASP A 259 3.60 5.90 -28.58
CA ASP A 259 3.25 6.02 -27.16
C ASP A 259 4.06 5.05 -26.29
N TYR A 260 4.50 3.94 -26.85
CA TYR A 260 5.20 2.86 -26.14
C TYR A 260 6.43 2.41 -26.93
N ALA A 261 7.52 2.06 -26.26
CA ALA A 261 8.63 1.39 -26.95
C ALA A 261 8.35 -0.11 -27.14
N ILE A 262 7.70 -0.76 -26.17
CA ILE A 262 7.15 -2.10 -26.29
C ILE A 262 5.65 -2.06 -26.01
N ASN A 263 4.84 -2.53 -26.97
CA ASN A 263 3.43 -2.82 -26.78
C ASN A 263 3.20 -4.32 -26.67
N ILE A 264 2.79 -4.79 -25.48
CA ILE A 264 2.47 -6.20 -25.24
C ILE A 264 1.00 -6.50 -25.56
N GLY A 265 0.13 -5.49 -25.48
CA GLY A 265 -1.32 -5.71 -25.52
C GLY A 265 -1.77 -6.62 -24.38
N ASN A 266 -2.62 -7.59 -24.71
CA ASN A 266 -3.14 -8.62 -23.78
C ASN A 266 -2.42 -9.99 -23.91
N ASN A 267 -1.35 -10.07 -24.72
CA ASN A 267 -0.56 -11.29 -24.88
C ASN A 267 0.05 -11.72 -23.54
N SER A 268 0.01 -13.03 -23.26
CA SER A 268 0.37 -13.60 -21.95
C SER A 268 1.37 -14.76 -22.08
N TYR A 269 1.97 -15.19 -20.96
CA TYR A 269 2.99 -16.25 -20.90
C TYR A 269 4.25 -15.90 -21.70
N ILE A 270 4.84 -14.75 -21.38
CA ILE A 270 6.00 -14.19 -22.09
C ILE A 270 7.10 -13.84 -21.10
N MET A 271 8.31 -14.29 -21.40
CA MET A 271 9.54 -13.90 -20.73
C MET A 271 10.36 -12.98 -21.64
N PHE A 272 10.67 -11.78 -21.16
CA PHE A 272 11.65 -10.86 -21.74
C PHE A 272 12.96 -10.99 -20.97
N GLU A 273 14.06 -11.23 -21.68
CA GLU A 273 15.39 -11.37 -21.08
C GLU A 273 16.39 -10.43 -21.75
N ASN A 274 17.09 -9.62 -20.95
CA ASN A 274 18.17 -8.72 -21.39
C ASN A 274 17.74 -7.74 -22.51
N ILE A 275 16.53 -7.19 -22.41
CA ILE A 275 16.02 -6.22 -23.38
C ILE A 275 16.45 -4.80 -22.97
N VAL A 276 17.04 -4.06 -23.90
CA VAL A 276 17.32 -2.62 -23.75
C VAL A 276 16.21 -1.83 -24.43
N VAL A 277 15.57 -0.94 -23.68
CA VAL A 277 14.41 -0.14 -24.10
C VAL A 277 14.73 1.35 -23.95
N LYS A 278 14.52 2.11 -25.02
CA LYS A 278 14.68 3.57 -25.05
C LYS A 278 13.46 4.25 -25.64
N GLY A 279 12.99 5.28 -24.96
CA GLY A 279 11.90 6.09 -25.45
C GLY A 279 10.51 5.52 -25.12
N GLY A 280 9.55 5.90 -25.95
CA GLY A 280 8.13 5.69 -25.73
C GLY A 280 7.54 6.95 -25.11
N ARG A 281 6.73 7.68 -25.90
CA ARG A 281 6.26 9.01 -25.52
C ARG A 281 5.39 8.94 -24.25
N ARG A 282 4.70 7.84 -23.93
CA ARG A 282 4.06 7.63 -22.62
C ARG A 282 4.85 6.66 -21.74
N HIS A 283 5.19 5.50 -22.29
CA HIS A 283 5.72 4.39 -21.51
C HIS A 283 6.86 3.67 -22.21
N GLY A 284 7.82 3.15 -21.45
CA GLY A 284 8.84 2.26 -22.02
C GLY A 284 8.19 0.94 -22.43
N ILE A 285 7.63 0.22 -21.46
CA ILE A 285 6.93 -1.05 -21.64
C ILE A 285 5.47 -0.88 -21.25
N PHE A 286 4.55 -1.25 -22.14
CA PHE A 286 3.12 -1.15 -21.89
C PHE A 286 2.40 -2.48 -22.12
N SER A 287 1.47 -2.79 -21.22
CA SER A 287 0.51 -3.87 -21.38
C SER A 287 -0.86 -3.48 -20.84
N ARG A 288 -1.90 -4.11 -21.39
CA ARG A 288 -3.27 -4.00 -20.91
C ARG A 288 -3.96 -5.35 -20.98
N ASP A 289 -4.53 -5.79 -19.86
CA ASP A 289 -5.29 -7.04 -19.75
C ASP A 289 -4.47 -8.33 -19.98
N ALA A 290 -3.13 -8.26 -19.89
CA ALA A 290 -2.25 -9.43 -19.95
C ALA A 290 -2.02 -10.09 -18.59
N SER A 291 -1.48 -11.31 -18.62
CA SER A 291 -1.00 -11.99 -17.42
C SER A 291 0.24 -12.81 -17.71
N HIS A 292 0.87 -13.36 -16.67
CA HIS A 292 2.03 -14.26 -16.83
C HIS A 292 3.15 -13.59 -17.64
N LEU A 293 3.64 -12.47 -17.12
CA LEU A 293 4.73 -11.70 -17.72
C LEU A 293 5.97 -11.81 -16.84
N TRP A 294 7.12 -12.07 -17.44
CA TRP A 294 8.40 -12.13 -16.75
C TRP A 294 9.40 -11.21 -17.44
N PHE A 295 9.98 -10.28 -16.70
CA PHE A 295 11.01 -9.36 -17.18
C PHE A 295 12.27 -9.61 -16.38
N LYS A 296 13.33 -10.10 -17.03
CA LYS A 296 14.62 -10.40 -16.42
C LYS A 296 15.72 -9.56 -17.06
N GLY A 297 16.51 -8.85 -16.27
CA GLY A 297 17.72 -8.17 -16.77
C GLY A 297 17.43 -7.02 -17.74
N CYS A 298 16.21 -6.47 -17.77
CA CYS A 298 15.83 -5.43 -18.73
C CYS A 298 16.33 -4.05 -18.28
N ASN A 299 16.75 -3.22 -19.23
CA ASN A 299 17.12 -1.82 -18.99
C ASN A 299 16.15 -0.90 -19.73
N VAL A 300 15.43 -0.04 -18.98
CA VAL A 300 14.45 0.89 -19.53
C VAL A 300 14.84 2.32 -19.20
N SER A 301 14.92 3.17 -20.22
CA SER A 301 15.26 4.59 -20.08
C SER A 301 14.57 5.49 -21.11
N GLN A 302 14.62 6.80 -20.87
CA GLN A 302 14.19 7.86 -21.80
C GLN A 302 12.70 7.85 -22.18
N TRP A 303 11.84 7.17 -21.42
CA TRP A 303 10.40 7.19 -21.65
C TRP A 303 9.75 8.49 -21.16
N GLY A 304 8.54 8.76 -21.64
CA GLY A 304 7.70 9.85 -21.18
C GLY A 304 7.65 11.05 -22.13
N ARG A 305 6.64 11.90 -21.93
CA ARG A 305 6.38 13.03 -22.82
C ARG A 305 7.47 14.09 -22.66
N GLY A 306 7.89 14.67 -23.78
CA GLY A 306 8.79 15.81 -23.79
C GLY A 306 8.15 17.03 -23.11
N GLU A 307 8.91 17.66 -22.22
CA GLU A 307 8.51 18.92 -21.59
C GLU A 307 8.45 20.04 -22.62
N SER A 308 7.27 20.62 -22.81
CA SER A 308 7.07 21.69 -23.79
C SER A 308 7.09 23.07 -23.15
N TYR A 309 6.51 23.20 -21.97
CA TYR A 309 6.55 24.41 -21.15
C TYR A 309 6.23 24.08 -19.69
N TYR A 310 6.52 25.03 -18.81
CA TYR A 310 6.26 24.93 -17.38
C TYR A 310 5.24 25.98 -16.93
N LYS A 311 4.30 25.58 -16.06
CA LYS A 311 3.40 26.50 -15.35
C LYS A 311 3.51 26.21 -13.85
N ASN A 312 3.98 27.19 -13.09
CA ASN A 312 4.26 27.05 -11.65
C ASN A 312 5.12 25.81 -11.35
N GLY A 313 6.21 25.61 -12.08
CA GLY A 313 7.12 24.48 -11.86
C GLY A 313 6.61 23.10 -12.28
N ILE A 314 5.38 22.99 -12.81
CA ILE A 314 4.78 21.76 -13.33
C ILE A 314 4.94 21.72 -14.86
N ALA A 315 5.33 20.57 -15.42
CA ALA A 315 5.54 20.37 -16.85
C ALA A 315 4.24 20.04 -17.61
N TYR A 316 4.14 20.54 -18.84
CA TYR A 316 3.00 20.34 -19.75
C TYR A 316 3.48 20.02 -21.17
N GLU A 317 2.66 19.29 -21.92
CA GLU A 317 2.85 19.02 -23.35
C GLU A 317 2.12 20.10 -24.20
N VAL A 318 2.69 20.51 -25.34
CA VAL A 318 2.07 21.51 -26.24
C VAL A 318 0.62 21.12 -26.56
N GLY A 319 -0.28 22.10 -26.47
CA GLY A 319 -1.69 21.90 -26.84
C GLY A 319 -2.53 21.18 -25.80
N THR A 320 -1.96 20.83 -24.64
CA THR A 320 -2.68 20.21 -23.52
C THR A 320 -2.81 21.17 -22.34
N ASN A 321 -3.91 21.08 -21.58
CA ASN A 321 -4.08 21.81 -20.31
C ASN A 321 -3.90 20.92 -19.09
N THR A 322 -3.47 19.68 -19.30
CA THR A 322 -3.24 18.68 -18.25
C THR A 322 -1.74 18.54 -18.01
N PRO A 323 -1.27 18.55 -16.75
CA PRO A 323 0.11 18.25 -16.42
C PRO A 323 0.59 16.94 -17.04
N ILE A 324 1.88 16.87 -17.38
CA ILE A 324 2.55 15.60 -17.64
C ILE A 324 2.56 14.82 -16.33
N ASN A 325 1.84 13.70 -16.31
CA ASN A 325 1.75 12.77 -15.19
C ASN A 325 1.39 11.38 -15.68
N TYR A 326 1.74 10.35 -14.90
CA TYR A 326 1.48 8.94 -15.23
C TYR A 326 2.15 8.51 -16.54
N ASP A 327 3.41 8.90 -16.71
CA ASP A 327 4.31 8.29 -17.67
C ASP A 327 5.16 7.27 -16.91
N GLY A 328 5.42 6.10 -17.49
CA GLY A 328 5.88 4.94 -16.73
C GLY A 328 6.95 4.17 -17.48
N GLY A 329 8.07 3.85 -16.83
CA GLY A 329 9.07 2.99 -17.45
C GLY A 329 8.45 1.65 -17.80
N MET A 330 7.65 1.13 -16.87
CA MET A 330 6.75 0.01 -17.08
C MET A 330 5.33 0.36 -16.59
N THR A 331 4.34 0.21 -17.47
CA THR A 331 2.93 0.45 -17.16
C THR A 331 2.12 -0.78 -17.53
N LEU A 332 1.70 -1.53 -16.52
CA LEU A 332 0.94 -2.77 -16.71
C LEU A 332 -0.47 -2.56 -16.15
N VAL A 333 -1.45 -2.49 -17.05
CA VAL A 333 -2.82 -2.09 -16.74
C VAL A 333 -3.74 -3.29 -16.67
N ARG A 334 -4.39 -3.51 -15.52
CA ARG A 334 -5.28 -4.66 -15.28
C ARG A 334 -4.60 -6.00 -15.57
N THR A 335 -3.32 -6.07 -15.20
CA THR A 335 -2.48 -7.25 -15.42
C THR A 335 -2.33 -8.06 -14.14
N GLY A 336 -1.80 -9.27 -14.27
CA GLY A 336 -1.71 -10.23 -13.17
C GLY A 336 -0.59 -11.24 -13.34
N ILE A 337 -0.03 -11.75 -12.23
CA ILE A 337 1.05 -12.76 -12.27
C ILE A 337 2.25 -12.21 -13.06
N VAL A 338 2.95 -11.26 -12.45
CA VAL A 338 4.05 -10.52 -13.08
C VAL A 338 5.31 -10.70 -12.26
N VAL A 339 6.42 -11.02 -12.91
CA VAL A 339 7.75 -10.97 -12.30
C VAL A 339 8.58 -9.91 -13.00
N VAL A 340 9.14 -8.98 -12.22
CA VAL A 340 10.15 -8.01 -12.68
C VAL A 340 11.38 -8.24 -11.82
N GLU A 341 12.44 -8.76 -12.43
CA GLU A 341 13.66 -9.09 -11.72
C GLU A 341 14.93 -8.62 -12.43
N GLU A 342 15.95 -8.26 -11.64
CA GLU A 342 17.26 -7.86 -12.15
C GLU A 342 17.19 -6.69 -13.17
N CYS A 343 16.09 -5.92 -13.16
CA CYS A 343 15.84 -4.85 -14.11
C CYS A 343 16.38 -3.52 -13.58
N THR A 344 16.77 -2.66 -14.52
CA THR A 344 17.10 -1.26 -14.22
C THR A 344 16.12 -0.35 -14.94
N ILE A 345 15.43 0.52 -14.20
CA ILE A 345 14.50 1.50 -14.77
C ILE A 345 14.90 2.89 -14.27
N HIS A 346 15.35 3.74 -15.19
CA HIS A 346 16.01 4.99 -14.81
C HIS A 346 15.93 6.06 -15.90
N SER A 347 16.20 7.31 -15.53
CA SER A 347 16.35 8.41 -16.49
C SER A 347 15.14 8.58 -17.43
N PRO A 348 13.93 8.87 -16.91
CA PRO A 348 12.81 9.29 -17.75
C PRO A 348 13.18 10.55 -18.55
N ALA A 349 12.40 10.85 -19.59
CA ALA A 349 12.56 12.09 -20.37
C ALA A 349 12.11 13.35 -19.58
N PRO A 350 10.90 13.39 -18.97
CA PRO A 350 10.52 14.47 -18.08
C PRO A 350 10.92 14.19 -16.63
N LYS A 351 11.05 15.23 -15.81
CA LYS A 351 11.14 15.12 -14.34
C LYS A 351 9.82 15.47 -13.67
N ALA A 352 9.64 15.03 -12.41
CA ALA A 352 8.52 15.49 -11.60
C ALA A 352 8.79 16.83 -10.91
N ASN A 353 7.73 17.60 -10.62
CA ASN A 353 7.84 18.76 -9.72
C ASN A 353 7.94 18.31 -8.25
N HIS A 354 8.57 19.13 -7.41
CA HIS A 354 8.53 18.94 -5.96
C HIS A 354 7.28 19.58 -5.35
N TRP A 355 6.96 19.21 -4.10
CA TRP A 355 5.83 19.70 -3.30
C TRP A 355 5.70 21.22 -3.12
N GLY A 356 6.75 21.98 -3.47
CA GLY A 356 6.73 23.45 -3.42
C GLY A 356 5.88 24.09 -4.52
N PHE A 357 5.51 23.29 -5.51
CA PHE A 357 4.65 23.65 -6.63
C PHE A 357 3.29 22.94 -6.58
N GLY A 358 2.95 22.32 -5.44
CA GLY A 358 1.79 21.43 -5.27
C GLY A 358 2.19 19.96 -5.36
N HIS A 359 1.20 19.06 -5.24
CA HIS A 359 1.42 17.61 -5.32
C HIS A 359 2.27 17.27 -6.55
N PRO A 360 3.36 16.52 -6.39
CA PRO A 360 4.20 16.08 -7.49
C PRO A 360 3.39 15.45 -8.64
N LYS A 361 3.79 15.81 -9.85
CA LYS A 361 3.30 15.32 -11.14
C LYS A 361 4.51 15.04 -12.00
N GLY A 362 4.56 13.85 -12.59
CA GLY A 362 5.68 13.44 -13.43
C GLY A 362 5.67 11.95 -13.72
N PRO A 363 6.82 11.39 -14.11
CA PRO A 363 6.94 9.98 -14.40
C PRO A 363 7.14 9.14 -13.13
N ALA A 364 6.84 7.85 -13.24
CA ALA A 364 7.25 6.80 -12.31
C ALA A 364 8.12 5.76 -13.03
N ALA A 365 8.92 5.00 -12.29
CA ALA A 365 9.60 3.84 -12.86
C ALA A 365 8.58 2.75 -13.21
N MET A 366 7.61 2.52 -12.33
CA MET A 366 6.53 1.56 -12.57
C MET A 366 5.17 2.11 -12.13
N LEU A 367 4.14 1.92 -12.95
CA LEU A 367 2.74 2.18 -12.60
C LEU A 367 2.03 0.84 -12.31
N ILE A 368 1.47 0.71 -11.11
CA ILE A 368 0.83 -0.53 -10.64
C ILE A 368 -0.69 -0.43 -10.76
N LEU A 369 -1.26 -1.37 -11.51
CA LEU A 369 -2.70 -1.52 -11.61
C LEU A 369 -3.05 -3.00 -11.83
N ALA A 370 -2.97 -3.77 -10.74
CA ALA A 370 -3.02 -5.24 -10.75
C ALA A 370 -4.45 -5.82 -10.78
N ASN A 371 -5.44 -5.03 -11.21
CA ASN A 371 -6.87 -5.36 -11.17
C ASN A 371 -7.33 -6.06 -12.46
N SER A 372 -6.77 -7.23 -12.74
CA SER A 372 -7.35 -8.13 -13.74
C SER A 372 -8.85 -8.32 -13.50
N TYR A 373 -9.63 -8.43 -14.58
CA TYR A 373 -11.04 -8.79 -14.52
C TYR A 373 -11.23 -10.24 -14.02
N ASP A 374 -10.25 -11.10 -14.29
CA ASP A 374 -10.19 -12.44 -13.70
C ASP A 374 -9.55 -12.33 -12.32
N GLU A 375 -10.36 -12.60 -11.29
CA GLU A 375 -9.93 -12.54 -9.90
C GLU A 375 -8.74 -13.47 -9.62
N SER A 376 -8.67 -14.63 -10.27
CA SER A 376 -7.57 -15.59 -10.09
C SER A 376 -6.21 -15.04 -10.56
N LEU A 377 -6.23 -14.01 -11.40
CA LEU A 377 -5.03 -13.34 -11.92
C LEU A 377 -4.70 -12.05 -11.16
N GLN A 378 -5.59 -11.51 -10.33
CA GLN A 378 -5.32 -10.25 -9.63
C GLN A 378 -4.09 -10.32 -8.73
N GLY A 379 -3.35 -9.21 -8.65
CA GLY A 379 -2.15 -9.12 -7.84
C GLY A 379 -1.04 -10.05 -8.33
N GLN A 380 -0.37 -10.74 -7.41
CA GLN A 380 0.68 -11.72 -7.73
C GLN A 380 1.89 -11.12 -8.47
N TYR A 381 2.24 -9.88 -8.09
CA TYR A 381 3.44 -9.23 -8.56
C TYR A 381 4.62 -9.66 -7.71
N ILE A 382 5.73 -9.99 -8.36
CA ILE A 382 7.03 -10.21 -7.75
C ILE A 382 8.00 -9.20 -8.34
N ILE A 383 8.40 -8.20 -7.56
CA ILE A 383 9.35 -7.16 -7.98
C ILE A 383 10.61 -7.37 -7.15
N ARG A 384 11.66 -7.95 -7.73
CA ARG A 384 12.86 -8.34 -6.97
C ARG A 384 14.20 -8.00 -7.59
N ASN A 385 15.22 -7.77 -6.77
CA ASN A 385 16.61 -7.61 -7.24
C ASN A 385 16.76 -6.48 -8.28
N ASN A 386 15.87 -5.47 -8.26
CA ASN A 386 15.87 -4.40 -9.26
C ASN A 386 16.60 -3.15 -8.75
N ARG A 387 16.97 -2.28 -9.69
CA ARG A 387 17.46 -0.92 -9.40
C ARG A 387 16.60 0.11 -10.12
N PHE A 388 15.71 0.78 -9.41
CA PHE A 388 14.87 1.85 -9.96
C PHE A 388 15.28 3.19 -9.35
N TYR A 389 15.83 4.08 -10.17
CA TYR A 389 16.41 5.32 -9.64
C TYR A 389 16.35 6.49 -10.63
N GLY A 390 16.13 7.68 -10.07
CA GLY A 390 16.34 8.97 -10.73
C GLY A 390 17.72 9.56 -10.38
N THR A 391 17.83 10.88 -10.48
CA THR A 391 18.98 11.64 -9.95
C THR A 391 18.48 12.83 -9.13
N ASP A 392 19.37 13.53 -8.43
CA ASP A 392 19.00 14.70 -7.64
C ASP A 392 18.25 15.77 -8.45
N GLU A 393 18.65 16.00 -9.70
CA GLU A 393 18.04 16.97 -10.61
C GLU A 393 16.90 16.40 -11.46
N HIS A 394 16.74 15.07 -11.49
CA HIS A 394 15.82 14.36 -12.37
C HIS A 394 15.11 13.23 -11.63
N ARG A 395 14.15 13.63 -10.80
CA ARG A 395 13.41 12.75 -9.87
C ARG A 395 12.09 12.27 -10.45
N PHE A 396 11.65 11.10 -10.00
CA PHE A 396 10.30 10.61 -10.23
C PHE A 396 9.26 11.40 -9.43
N ASN A 397 7.98 11.22 -9.78
CA ASN A 397 6.88 11.51 -8.86
C ASN A 397 7.02 10.57 -7.66
N ASP A 398 6.64 9.31 -7.89
CA ASP A 398 6.93 8.15 -7.06
C ASP A 398 7.80 7.18 -7.85
N VAL A 399 8.66 6.39 -7.20
CA VAL A 399 9.42 5.36 -7.94
C VAL A 399 8.46 4.27 -8.45
N ILE A 400 7.63 3.74 -7.55
CA ILE A 400 6.56 2.80 -7.87
C ILE A 400 5.22 3.42 -7.42
N GLU A 401 4.43 3.88 -8.40
CA GLU A 401 3.18 4.59 -8.17
C GLU A 401 1.99 3.64 -8.29
N SER A 402 1.10 3.65 -7.30
CA SER A 402 -0.13 2.88 -7.31
C SER A 402 -1.21 3.67 -8.05
N ARG A 403 -2.05 2.95 -8.81
CA ARG A 403 -3.22 3.55 -9.44
C ARG A 403 -4.48 3.15 -8.68
N LEU A 404 -5.40 4.09 -8.54
CA LEU A 404 -6.67 3.94 -7.81
C LEU A 404 -6.51 3.73 -6.30
N ASN A 405 -5.60 4.49 -5.65
CA ASN A 405 -5.21 4.41 -4.23
C ASN A 405 -6.40 4.30 -3.26
N GLY A 406 -7.50 5.00 -3.53
CA GLY A 406 -8.71 4.98 -2.67
C GLY A 406 -9.70 3.84 -2.93
N ARG A 407 -9.31 2.80 -3.68
CA ARG A 407 -10.18 1.66 -4.06
C ARG A 407 -9.58 0.35 -3.57
N SER A 408 -10.41 -0.60 -3.15
CA SER A 408 -9.97 -1.93 -2.67
C SER A 408 -9.37 -2.81 -3.77
N TRP A 409 -9.57 -2.42 -5.03
CA TRP A 409 -8.94 -2.99 -6.22
C TRP A 409 -7.85 -2.06 -6.80
N GLY A 410 -7.33 -1.11 -6.02
CA GLY A 410 -6.22 -0.25 -6.39
C GLY A 410 -4.85 -0.85 -6.09
N GLY A 411 -3.83 -0.34 -6.79
CA GLY A 411 -2.43 -0.69 -6.58
C GLY A 411 -2.13 -2.17 -6.82
N PHE A 412 -1.35 -2.78 -5.93
CA PHE A 412 -1.00 -4.20 -5.97
C PHE A 412 -2.17 -5.13 -5.67
N ILE A 413 -3.24 -4.62 -5.05
CA ILE A 413 -4.43 -5.34 -4.61
C ILE A 413 -4.16 -6.41 -3.58
N ARG A 414 -3.44 -7.48 -3.98
CA ARG A 414 -3.23 -8.64 -3.14
C ARG A 414 -2.02 -9.49 -3.52
N ASP A 415 -1.64 -10.36 -2.59
CA ASP A 415 -0.81 -11.55 -2.80
C ASP A 415 0.46 -11.23 -3.62
N SER A 416 1.17 -10.15 -3.27
CA SER A 416 2.32 -9.62 -4.03
C SER A 416 3.55 -9.48 -3.14
N ALA A 417 4.75 -9.61 -3.70
CA ALA A 417 6.01 -9.50 -2.98
C ALA A 417 7.01 -8.57 -3.69
N ILE A 418 7.53 -7.60 -2.97
CA ILE A 418 8.47 -6.59 -3.47
C ILE A 418 9.70 -6.63 -2.57
N TYR A 419 10.82 -7.17 -3.07
CA TYR A 419 11.98 -7.41 -2.21
C TYR A 419 13.35 -7.30 -2.85
N ASN A 420 14.39 -7.06 -2.04
CA ASN A 420 15.78 -6.98 -2.51
C ASN A 420 16.01 -5.90 -3.59
N ASN A 421 15.16 -4.87 -3.65
CA ASN A 421 15.32 -3.78 -4.60
C ASN A 421 16.14 -2.63 -4.02
N TYR A 422 16.76 -1.85 -4.90
CA TYR A 422 17.23 -0.50 -4.62
C TYR A 422 16.29 0.50 -5.30
N LEU A 423 15.65 1.36 -4.51
CA LEU A 423 14.65 2.33 -4.99
C LEU A 423 15.01 3.74 -4.50
N ALA A 424 15.21 4.70 -5.42
CA ALA A 424 15.66 6.03 -5.03
C ALA A 424 15.17 7.18 -5.93
N TYR A 425 15.24 8.40 -5.38
CA TYR A 425 15.02 9.67 -6.08
C TYR A 425 13.56 9.92 -6.53
N ALA A 426 12.66 10.05 -5.55
CA ALA A 426 11.29 10.52 -5.74
C ALA A 426 11.09 11.93 -5.17
N ASN A 427 10.09 12.65 -5.70
CA ASN A 427 9.63 13.91 -5.13
C ASN A 427 8.41 13.74 -4.21
N ASP A 428 7.73 12.59 -4.28
CA ASP A 428 6.70 12.16 -3.35
C ASP A 428 7.16 10.88 -2.62
N ASP A 429 6.53 9.72 -2.82
CA ASP A 429 6.86 8.48 -2.13
C ASP A 429 7.86 7.63 -2.94
N ILE A 430 8.66 6.80 -2.27
CA ILE A 430 9.40 5.76 -3.01
C ILE A 430 8.41 4.77 -3.61
N ILE A 431 7.48 4.27 -2.79
CA ILE A 431 6.49 3.30 -3.22
C ILE A 431 5.16 3.57 -2.54
N GLU A 432 4.11 3.54 -3.34
CA GLU A 432 2.74 3.48 -2.86
C GLU A 432 2.28 2.01 -2.86
N LEU A 433 1.97 1.48 -1.67
CA LEU A 433 1.21 0.24 -1.56
C LEU A 433 -0.29 0.48 -1.64
N ASP A 434 -0.73 1.74 -1.54
CA ASP A 434 -2.12 2.20 -1.39
C ASP A 434 -3.17 1.43 -2.20
N GLY A 435 -4.35 1.23 -1.60
CA GLY A 435 -5.45 0.48 -2.20
C GLY A 435 -5.67 -0.85 -1.50
N GLY A 436 -5.82 -1.94 -2.25
CA GLY A 436 -6.26 -3.23 -1.69
C GLY A 436 -5.35 -3.80 -0.60
N GLN A 437 -4.03 -3.82 -0.84
CA GLN A 437 -3.01 -4.18 0.15
C GLN A 437 -3.16 -5.54 0.86
N SER A 438 -3.91 -6.50 0.32
CA SER A 438 -4.16 -7.76 1.02
C SER A 438 -3.04 -8.79 0.83
N ASN A 439 -2.28 -9.11 1.88
CA ASN A 439 -1.07 -9.94 1.80
C ASN A 439 -0.02 -9.39 0.82
N VAL A 440 0.16 -8.07 0.80
CA VAL A 440 1.25 -7.42 0.05
C VAL A 440 2.48 -7.31 0.95
N LEU A 441 3.60 -7.88 0.49
CA LEU A 441 4.88 -7.95 1.18
C LEU A 441 5.88 -6.96 0.58
N PHE A 442 6.52 -6.14 1.40
CA PHE A 442 7.60 -5.23 1.01
C PHE A 442 8.79 -5.43 1.96
N TYR A 443 9.86 -6.11 1.51
CA TYR A 443 10.94 -6.50 2.42
C TYR A 443 12.35 -6.53 1.83
N ASN A 444 13.37 -6.40 2.68
CA ASN A 444 14.78 -6.41 2.25
C ASN A 444 15.11 -5.37 1.15
N ASN A 445 14.33 -4.27 1.07
CA ASN A 445 14.60 -3.20 0.13
C ASN A 445 15.50 -2.15 0.77
N GLU A 446 16.28 -1.48 -0.07
CA GLU A 446 17.04 -0.29 0.28
C GLU A 446 16.38 0.91 -0.40
N ILE A 447 16.01 1.91 0.40
CA ILE A 447 15.32 3.09 -0.10
C ILE A 447 15.94 4.38 0.43
N GLU A 448 16.10 5.36 -0.44
CA GLU A 448 16.64 6.68 -0.10
C GLU A 448 16.16 7.80 -1.03
N GLN A 449 16.40 9.06 -0.64
CA GLN A 449 16.19 10.23 -1.51
C GLN A 449 14.72 10.43 -1.97
N ALA A 450 13.77 10.43 -1.03
CA ALA A 450 12.36 10.76 -1.31
C ALA A 450 11.69 11.61 -0.25
N TYR A 451 10.54 12.21 -0.57
CA TYR A 451 9.76 12.95 0.42
C TYR A 451 9.20 12.00 1.49
N CYS A 452 8.68 10.84 1.08
CA CYS A 452 8.40 9.73 1.99
C CYS A 452 9.02 8.42 1.50
N GLY A 453 9.23 7.47 2.41
CA GLY A 453 9.62 6.10 2.06
C GLY A 453 8.45 5.32 1.47
N VAL A 454 7.70 4.63 2.33
CA VAL A 454 6.58 3.77 1.93
C VAL A 454 5.26 4.42 2.30
N SER A 455 4.35 4.55 1.34
CA SER A 455 2.95 4.92 1.60
C SER A 455 2.07 3.68 1.70
N ALA A 456 1.24 3.66 2.75
CA ALA A 456 0.11 2.74 2.88
C ALA A 456 -1.16 3.51 3.29
N THR A 457 -1.48 4.57 2.55
CA THR A 457 -2.52 5.56 2.83
C THR A 457 -3.53 5.65 1.68
N PRO A 458 -4.62 4.87 1.67
CA PRO A 458 -5.09 3.95 2.70
C PRO A 458 -4.74 2.48 2.43
N ASN A 459 -4.84 1.68 3.49
CA ASN A 459 -4.91 0.22 3.43
C ASN A 459 -6.38 -0.23 3.46
N MET A 460 -6.92 -0.64 2.31
CA MET A 460 -8.35 -0.93 2.14
C MET A 460 -8.78 -2.32 2.61
N LEU A 461 -7.87 -3.30 2.69
CA LEU A 461 -8.20 -4.67 3.08
C LEU A 461 -7.15 -5.21 4.05
N GLY A 462 -5.88 -5.24 3.66
CA GLY A 462 -4.83 -5.82 4.49
C GLY A 462 -4.96 -7.34 4.70
N PRO A 463 -4.17 -7.92 5.62
CA PRO A 463 -2.98 -7.29 6.19
C PRO A 463 -1.91 -7.00 5.13
N SER A 464 -1.18 -5.90 5.25
CA SER A 464 0.07 -5.66 4.50
C SER A 464 1.28 -5.85 5.42
N TYR A 465 2.46 -6.11 4.84
CA TYR A 465 3.68 -6.41 5.57
C TYR A 465 4.86 -5.62 5.01
N ILE A 466 5.50 -4.83 5.86
CA ILE A 466 6.67 -4.03 5.55
C ILE A 466 7.77 -4.45 6.52
N PHE A 467 8.79 -5.19 6.09
CA PHE A 467 9.77 -5.74 7.02
C PHE A 467 11.20 -5.81 6.51
N ASN A 468 12.18 -5.78 7.41
CA ASN A 468 13.60 -5.90 7.06
C ASN A 468 14.06 -4.91 5.97
N ASN A 469 13.47 -3.72 5.86
CA ASN A 469 13.92 -2.71 4.89
C ASN A 469 14.95 -1.77 5.54
N TYR A 470 15.85 -1.26 4.72
CA TYR A 470 16.78 -0.19 5.08
C TYR A 470 16.31 1.13 4.47
N ILE A 471 15.90 2.07 5.32
CA ILE A 471 15.40 3.39 4.91
C ILE A 471 16.36 4.44 5.43
N HIS A 472 17.03 5.15 4.53
CA HIS A 472 18.00 6.16 4.92
C HIS A 472 17.95 7.40 4.02
N ASN A 473 18.53 8.51 4.49
CA ASN A 473 18.74 9.71 3.67
C ASN A 473 17.49 10.21 2.93
N LEU A 474 16.33 10.24 3.59
CA LEU A 474 15.12 10.81 2.99
C LEU A 474 15.26 12.33 2.74
N GLY A 475 14.68 12.77 1.63
CA GLY A 475 14.70 14.15 1.14
C GLY A 475 14.25 14.23 -0.31
N ASP A 476 13.26 15.08 -0.60
CA ASP A 476 12.86 15.49 -1.94
C ASP A 476 13.94 16.39 -2.60
N GLN A 477 13.68 16.92 -3.79
CA GLN A 477 14.61 17.85 -4.46
C GLN A 477 15.02 19.07 -3.61
N ARG A 478 14.22 19.44 -2.59
CA ARG A 478 14.50 20.56 -1.66
C ARG A 478 15.08 20.09 -0.33
N GLN A 479 15.43 18.80 -0.22
CA GLN A 479 15.85 18.16 1.02
C GLN A 479 14.79 18.24 2.12
N LYS A 480 13.50 18.19 1.74
CA LYS A 480 12.36 18.07 2.64
C LYS A 480 11.84 16.64 2.62
N SER A 481 11.35 16.17 3.76
CA SER A 481 10.81 14.82 3.93
C SER A 481 9.66 14.85 4.94
N TRP A 482 8.80 13.84 4.94
CA TRP A 482 7.70 13.67 5.90
C TRP A 482 7.85 12.44 6.80
N ALA A 483 7.97 11.24 6.22
CA ALA A 483 7.99 10.00 6.97
C ALA A 483 8.68 8.84 6.24
N ALA A 484 9.29 7.92 6.99
CA ALA A 484 9.71 6.62 6.45
C ALA A 484 8.52 5.74 6.09
N PHE A 485 7.48 5.74 6.93
CA PHE A 485 6.21 5.05 6.70
C PHE A 485 5.05 6.03 6.86
N LYS A 486 4.32 6.28 5.77
CA LYS A 486 3.18 7.19 5.69
C LYS A 486 1.86 6.40 5.74
N LEU A 487 1.09 6.55 6.82
CA LEU A 487 -0.13 5.79 7.09
C LEU A 487 -1.35 6.70 7.28
N GLY A 488 -2.55 6.26 6.90
CA GLY A 488 -3.77 7.03 7.16
C GLY A 488 -5.04 6.49 6.49
N GLY A 489 -6.18 7.11 6.79
CA GLY A 489 -7.47 6.82 6.15
C GLY A 489 -8.26 5.63 6.70
N LEU A 490 -7.93 5.09 7.88
CA LEU A 490 -8.57 3.89 8.45
C LEU A 490 -10.10 3.98 8.59
N PHE A 491 -10.63 5.15 8.95
CA PHE A 491 -12.07 5.37 9.10
C PHE A 491 -12.72 5.94 7.84
N SER A 492 -11.96 6.61 6.96
CA SER A 492 -12.51 7.17 5.73
C SER A 492 -12.60 6.18 4.57
N ARG A 493 -11.84 5.10 4.67
CA ARG A 493 -11.70 4.05 3.68
C ARG A 493 -11.60 2.69 4.41
N PRO A 494 -12.14 1.60 3.84
CA PRO A 494 -12.10 0.24 4.40
C PRO A 494 -10.78 -0.16 5.10
N ALA A 495 -10.85 -1.06 6.09
CA ALA A 495 -9.98 -1.05 7.28
C ALA A 495 -8.99 -2.24 7.37
N GLY A 496 -7.82 -2.13 6.74
CA GLY A 496 -6.75 -3.13 6.84
C GLY A 496 -5.62 -2.76 7.80
N ILE A 497 -5.07 -3.76 8.50
CA ILE A 497 -3.88 -3.60 9.34
C ILE A 497 -2.60 -3.52 8.48
N VAL A 498 -1.69 -2.61 8.85
CA VAL A 498 -0.33 -2.56 8.31
C VAL A 498 0.65 -3.14 9.32
N ASN A 499 1.37 -4.19 8.95
CA ASN A 499 2.41 -4.79 9.77
C ASN A 499 3.79 -4.20 9.40
N ILE A 500 4.55 -3.71 10.38
CA ILE A 500 5.86 -3.07 10.18
C ILE A 500 6.87 -3.75 11.11
N PHE A 501 7.73 -4.61 10.58
CA PHE A 501 8.61 -5.46 11.40
C PHE A 501 10.10 -5.30 11.07
N ASN A 502 10.97 -5.25 12.08
CA ASN A 502 12.42 -5.37 11.88
C ASN A 502 13.02 -4.40 10.83
N ASN A 503 12.45 -3.23 10.59
CA ASN A 503 13.00 -2.26 9.64
C ASN A 503 14.06 -1.39 10.31
N PHE A 504 15.10 -1.04 9.56
CA PHE A 504 16.15 -0.13 9.99
C PHE A 504 15.98 1.23 9.31
N VAL A 505 15.69 2.27 10.10
CA VAL A 505 15.37 3.62 9.62
C VAL A 505 16.34 4.64 10.20
N LEU A 506 17.01 5.37 9.32
CA LEU A 506 17.94 6.44 9.63
C LEU A 506 17.56 7.72 8.87
N THR A 507 16.83 8.63 9.50
CA THR A 507 16.22 9.73 8.74
C THR A 507 16.21 11.07 9.46
N ASN A 508 16.19 12.15 8.69
CA ASN A 508 15.97 13.51 9.18
C ASN A 508 14.46 13.87 9.24
N SER A 509 13.61 12.85 9.31
CA SER A 509 12.16 12.91 9.21
C SER A 509 11.47 12.12 10.32
N ASN A 510 10.15 11.91 10.21
CA ASN A 510 9.47 10.96 11.08
C ASN A 510 9.73 9.51 10.66
N GLY A 511 9.63 8.57 11.61
CA GLY A 511 9.62 7.13 11.34
C GLY A 511 8.27 6.71 10.77
N ILE A 512 7.36 6.30 11.64
CA ILE A 512 5.95 6.02 11.31
C ILE A 512 5.15 7.29 11.56
N ALA A 513 4.43 7.81 10.56
CA ALA A 513 3.61 9.01 10.75
C ALA A 513 2.32 8.99 9.95
N HIS A 514 1.34 9.70 10.50
CA HIS A 514 0.06 9.91 9.83
C HIS A 514 0.18 10.71 8.53
N ALA A 515 -0.75 10.47 7.61
CA ALA A 515 -1.14 11.36 6.53
C ALA A 515 -2.67 11.39 6.44
N SER A 516 -3.23 12.48 5.91
CA SER A 516 -4.68 12.60 5.78
C SER A 516 -5.16 12.02 4.46
N PHE A 517 -6.06 11.04 4.52
CA PHE A 517 -6.80 10.55 3.36
C PHE A 517 -8.29 10.84 3.56
N ALA A 518 -8.89 11.58 2.62
CA ALA A 518 -10.29 12.03 2.73
C ALA A 518 -10.65 12.66 4.09
N GLY A 519 -9.72 13.45 4.64
CA GLY A 519 -9.86 14.14 5.93
C GLY A 519 -9.56 13.30 7.17
N ASP A 520 -9.14 12.04 7.00
CA ASP A 520 -8.88 11.12 8.10
C ASP A 520 -7.40 10.71 8.16
N SER A 521 -6.79 10.88 9.33
CA SER A 521 -5.39 10.59 9.62
C SER A 521 -5.18 9.40 10.55
N SER A 522 -6.24 8.66 10.88
CA SER A 522 -6.16 7.44 11.67
C SER A 522 -5.60 6.26 10.86
N PHE A 523 -4.92 5.35 11.54
CA PHE A 523 -4.37 4.13 10.96
C PHE A 523 -4.33 2.99 11.97
N TRP A 524 -4.36 1.74 11.47
CA TRP A 524 -4.25 0.52 12.26
C TRP A 524 -2.93 -0.18 11.93
N VAL A 525 -2.06 -0.32 12.92
CA VAL A 525 -0.69 -0.79 12.72
C VAL A 525 -0.27 -1.82 13.77
N HIS A 526 0.55 -2.77 13.37
CA HIS A 526 1.37 -3.56 14.27
C HIS A 526 2.84 -3.31 13.94
N ALA A 527 3.52 -2.49 14.74
CA ALA A 527 4.93 -2.15 14.58
C ALA A 527 5.78 -2.85 15.64
N GLN A 528 6.69 -3.74 15.21
CA GLN A 528 7.50 -4.54 16.12
C GLN A 528 8.98 -4.60 15.72
N ASN A 529 9.88 -4.51 16.71
CA ASN A 529 11.34 -4.64 16.52
C ASN A 529 11.96 -3.69 15.48
N ASN A 530 11.34 -2.54 15.18
CA ASN A 530 11.97 -1.58 14.26
C ASN A 530 13.02 -0.75 14.99
N VAL A 531 14.06 -0.35 14.26
CA VAL A 531 15.08 0.59 14.73
C VAL A 531 14.87 1.92 14.03
N LEU A 532 14.48 2.93 14.79
CA LEU A 532 14.04 4.24 14.30
C LEU A 532 14.93 5.32 14.88
N ILE A 533 15.90 5.79 14.08
CA ILE A 533 16.87 6.80 14.49
C ILE A 533 16.67 8.09 13.69
N HIS A 534 16.63 9.19 14.43
CA HIS A 534 16.31 10.51 13.89
C HIS A 534 17.40 11.52 14.24
N ASN A 535 17.78 12.38 13.29
CA ASN A 535 18.77 13.44 13.52
C ASN A 535 18.18 14.87 13.41
N LYS A 536 16.87 14.99 13.63
CA LYS A 536 16.13 16.24 13.58
C LYS A 536 15.02 16.23 14.61
N HIS A 537 14.74 17.36 15.26
CA HIS A 537 13.52 17.53 16.06
C HIS A 537 12.97 18.94 15.87
N TRP A 538 11.76 19.06 15.31
CA TRP A 538 11.10 20.36 15.13
C TRP A 538 9.61 20.23 14.85
N HIS A 539 8.76 20.92 15.62
CA HIS A 539 7.30 20.97 15.49
C HIS A 539 6.65 19.58 15.35
N ASN A 540 6.48 19.08 14.12
CA ASN A 540 5.89 17.78 13.77
C ASN A 540 6.88 16.83 13.06
N MET A 541 8.19 17.02 13.26
CA MET A 541 9.27 16.24 12.66
C MET A 541 10.20 15.65 13.72
N GLY A 542 10.74 14.47 13.44
CA GLY A 542 11.68 13.77 14.32
C GLY A 542 11.05 12.80 15.30
N PHE A 543 9.78 12.47 15.09
CA PHE A 543 9.08 11.45 15.87
C PHE A 543 9.39 10.08 15.29
N SER A 544 9.77 9.13 16.13
CA SER A 544 9.82 7.72 15.75
C SER A 544 8.44 7.21 15.38
N ILE A 545 7.43 7.59 16.16
CA ILE A 545 6.03 7.29 15.89
C ILE A 545 5.19 8.54 16.12
N ASN A 546 4.42 8.97 15.12
CA ASN A 546 3.45 10.06 15.22
C ASN A 546 2.06 9.59 14.79
N ASP A 547 1.37 8.98 15.74
CA ASP A 547 0.00 8.49 15.68
C ASP A 547 -0.93 9.41 16.51
N PRO A 548 -1.47 10.49 15.93
CA PRO A 548 -2.41 11.35 16.63
C PRO A 548 -3.77 10.68 16.88
N GLY A 549 -4.13 9.66 16.09
CA GLY A 549 -5.40 8.95 16.18
C GLY A 549 -5.44 7.96 17.35
N LYS A 550 -4.27 7.39 17.70
CA LYS A 550 -4.08 6.48 18.84
C LYS A 550 -5.10 5.35 18.85
N TYR A 551 -5.31 4.74 17.68
CA TYR A 551 -6.30 3.68 17.52
C TYR A 551 -6.01 2.53 18.50
N GLY A 552 -7.02 2.12 19.26
CA GLY A 552 -6.83 1.24 20.42
C GLY A 552 -6.35 -0.18 20.08
N GLU A 553 -6.48 -0.61 18.83
CA GLU A 553 -6.01 -1.92 18.35
C GLU A 553 -4.64 -1.85 17.67
N SER A 554 -4.04 -0.66 17.58
CA SER A 554 -2.66 -0.52 17.13
C SER A 554 -1.69 -1.00 18.20
N VAL A 555 -0.66 -1.74 17.78
CA VAL A 555 0.35 -2.35 18.65
C VAL A 555 1.72 -1.80 18.28
N TYR A 556 2.46 -1.35 19.29
CA TYR A 556 3.83 -0.85 19.15
C TYR A 556 4.72 -1.58 20.15
N LEU A 557 5.41 -2.63 19.70
CA LEU A 557 6.09 -3.59 20.55
C LEU A 557 7.60 -3.60 20.29
N TYR A 558 8.40 -3.34 21.32
CA TYR A 558 9.85 -3.58 21.29
C TYR A 558 10.59 -2.86 20.15
N ASN A 559 10.11 -1.67 19.76
CA ASN A 559 10.81 -0.80 18.81
C ASN A 559 11.91 -0.02 19.54
N LEU A 560 13.09 0.08 18.93
CA LEU A 560 14.14 0.99 19.36
C LEU A 560 13.88 2.37 18.74
N MET A 561 13.74 3.38 19.57
CA MET A 561 13.40 4.74 19.17
C MET A 561 14.42 5.71 19.73
N TYR A 562 15.09 6.47 18.87
CA TYR A 562 16.09 7.42 19.35
C TYR A 562 16.20 8.66 18.47
N ASN A 563 16.22 9.84 19.09
CA ASN A 563 16.47 11.09 18.40
C ASN A 563 17.80 11.69 18.88
N THR A 564 18.78 11.83 18.00
CA THR A 564 20.14 12.28 18.34
C THR A 564 20.22 13.77 18.69
N ILE A 565 19.18 14.56 18.43
CA ILE A 565 19.12 15.99 18.80
C ILE A 565 18.52 16.16 20.20
N VAL A 566 17.54 15.31 20.55
CA VAL A 566 16.88 15.31 21.86
C VAL A 566 17.63 14.42 22.85
N GLU A 567 18.44 13.49 22.33
CA GLU A 567 19.15 12.43 23.07
C GLU A 567 18.20 11.47 23.81
N ASP A 568 16.98 11.29 23.30
CA ASP A 568 15.91 10.47 23.89
C ASP A 568 14.93 9.96 22.81
N SER A 569 14.04 9.04 23.18
CA SER A 569 12.87 8.64 22.42
C SER A 569 11.89 9.80 22.21
N VAL A 570 11.45 10.02 20.97
CA VAL A 570 10.42 11.03 20.63
C VAL A 570 9.25 10.35 19.91
N TYR A 571 8.07 10.36 20.53
CA TYR A 571 6.87 9.72 19.97
C TYR A 571 5.59 10.40 20.43
N ASN A 572 4.53 10.24 19.65
CA ASN A 572 3.14 10.57 19.97
C ASN A 572 2.28 9.36 19.59
N ALA A 573 2.19 8.38 20.48
CA ALA A 573 1.47 7.12 20.27
C ALA A 573 1.19 6.45 21.62
N ASN A 574 0.32 5.44 21.63
CA ASN A 574 0.11 4.56 22.78
C ASN A 574 1.09 3.37 22.70
N ILE A 575 2.31 3.54 23.21
CA ILE A 575 3.34 2.50 23.14
C ILE A 575 2.93 1.30 24.00
N THR A 576 2.99 0.10 23.42
CA THR A 576 2.64 -1.16 24.10
C THR A 576 3.77 -1.64 24.99
N ASP A 577 4.99 -1.69 24.44
CA ASP A 577 6.21 -2.05 25.17
C ASP A 577 7.45 -1.45 24.50
N PHE A 578 8.46 -1.10 25.29
CA PHE A 578 9.69 -0.47 24.82
C PHE A 578 10.82 -1.47 24.64
N PHE A 579 11.67 -1.25 23.63
CA PHE A 579 13.01 -1.81 23.65
C PHE A 579 13.86 -1.00 24.64
N ALA A 580 14.35 -1.61 25.71
CA ALA A 580 15.22 -0.97 26.70
C ALA A 580 16.57 -1.72 26.76
N PRO A 581 17.62 -1.27 26.04
CA PRO A 581 18.92 -1.92 26.06
C PRO A 581 19.61 -1.73 27.42
N GLN A 582 20.40 -2.71 27.88
CA GLN A 582 21.20 -2.56 29.10
C GLN A 582 22.38 -1.56 28.91
N GLU A 583 22.87 -1.39 27.68
CA GLU A 583 23.96 -0.46 27.30
C GLU A 583 23.55 0.44 26.12
N GLU A 584 22.44 1.17 26.26
CA GLU A 584 21.84 1.98 25.20
C GLU A 584 22.83 2.93 24.50
N SER A 585 23.64 3.68 25.27
CA SER A 585 24.58 4.65 24.69
C SER A 585 25.65 4.02 23.80
N LYS A 586 26.16 2.83 24.16
CA LYS A 586 27.18 2.12 23.38
C LYS A 586 26.57 1.55 22.10
N MET A 587 25.38 0.96 22.19
CA MET A 587 24.68 0.44 21.02
C MET A 587 24.29 1.57 20.07
N LEU A 588 23.89 2.73 20.57
CA LEU A 588 23.62 3.90 19.74
C LEU A 588 24.89 4.43 19.07
N GLU A 589 26.04 4.44 19.76
CA GLU A 589 27.34 4.79 19.16
C GLU A 589 27.72 3.80 18.06
N GLU A 590 27.53 2.50 18.28
CA GLU A 590 27.75 1.45 17.27
C GLU A 590 26.79 1.60 16.10
N ILE A 591 25.49 1.82 16.33
CA ILE A 591 24.53 2.00 15.24
C ILE A 591 24.89 3.27 14.45
N THR A 592 25.09 4.41 15.13
CA THR A 592 25.40 5.70 14.48
C THR A 592 26.76 5.70 13.76
N SER A 593 27.72 4.89 14.18
CA SER A 593 29.03 4.73 13.50
C SER A 593 29.01 3.68 12.37
N SER A 594 28.26 2.58 12.53
CA SER A 594 28.05 1.53 11.51
C SER A 594 27.15 1.96 10.35
N VAL A 595 26.38 3.05 10.50
CA VAL A 595 25.56 3.72 9.45
C VAL A 595 26.30 3.92 8.13
N THR A 596 27.63 3.92 8.14
CA THR A 596 28.42 4.14 6.93
C THR A 596 28.81 2.88 6.15
N THR A 597 28.53 1.66 6.64
CA THR A 597 29.00 0.44 5.97
C THR A 597 27.97 -0.66 5.73
N GLU A 598 26.95 -0.87 6.58
CA GLU A 598 26.02 -2.01 6.44
C GLU A 598 24.53 -1.57 6.43
N PRO A 599 23.67 -2.19 5.59
CA PRO A 599 22.25 -1.85 5.49
C PRO A 599 21.37 -2.55 6.54
N PHE A 600 21.98 -3.17 7.56
CA PHE A 600 21.30 -3.86 8.64
C PHE A 600 22.11 -3.77 9.94
N ILE A 601 21.47 -4.13 11.05
CA ILE A 601 22.11 -4.37 12.34
C ILE A 601 21.66 -5.72 12.92
N SER A 602 22.50 -6.30 13.77
CA SER A 602 22.15 -7.48 14.56
C SER A 602 21.99 -7.10 16.03
N ILE A 603 20.84 -7.40 16.62
CA ILE A 603 20.59 -7.13 18.05
C ILE A 603 19.98 -8.33 18.77
N ALA A 604 20.40 -8.54 20.02
CA ALA A 604 19.81 -9.57 20.86
C ALA A 604 18.37 -9.18 21.24
N VAL A 605 17.40 -10.00 20.83
CA VAL A 605 15.98 -9.82 21.14
C VAL A 605 15.47 -11.06 21.88
N PRO A 606 14.75 -10.91 23.02
CA PRO A 606 14.17 -12.05 23.72
C PRO A 606 13.20 -12.82 22.82
N TYR A 607 13.20 -14.15 22.95
CA TYR A 607 12.43 -15.05 22.07
C TYR A 607 10.93 -14.73 21.97
N ASN A 608 10.32 -14.20 23.04
CA ASN A 608 8.91 -13.82 23.05
C ASN A 608 8.58 -12.59 22.20
N TYR A 609 9.59 -11.85 21.72
CA TYR A 609 9.44 -10.74 20.77
C TYR A 609 9.93 -11.12 19.36
N HIS A 610 10.22 -12.38 19.09
CA HIS A 610 10.48 -12.83 17.71
C HIS A 610 9.17 -12.86 16.93
N VAL A 611 9.17 -12.32 15.71
CA VAL A 611 8.02 -12.40 14.82
C VAL A 611 8.12 -13.72 14.07
N LEU A 612 7.27 -14.69 14.46
CA LEU A 612 7.30 -16.04 13.89
C LEU A 612 7.26 -16.00 12.36
N ASN A 613 8.22 -16.69 11.73
CA ASN A 613 8.44 -16.74 10.28
C ASN A 613 8.83 -15.42 9.59
N PHE A 614 8.90 -14.28 10.27
CA PHE A 614 9.36 -12.99 9.70
C PHE A 614 10.69 -12.49 10.27
N SER A 615 11.10 -12.97 11.45
CA SER A 615 12.40 -12.67 12.03
C SER A 615 13.50 -13.52 11.41
N GLU A 616 14.58 -12.86 10.97
CA GLU A 616 15.82 -13.48 10.52
C GLU A 616 16.91 -13.33 11.58
N PHE A 617 17.83 -14.29 11.66
CA PHE A 617 18.86 -14.31 12.71
C PHE A 617 20.24 -14.54 12.11
N ASP A 618 21.25 -13.92 12.71
CA ASP A 618 22.65 -14.20 12.38
C ASP A 618 23.14 -15.51 13.04
N ASN A 619 24.40 -15.86 12.79
CA ASN A 619 25.02 -17.08 13.31
C ASN A 619 25.11 -17.13 14.84
N ASP A 620 25.04 -15.98 15.51
CA ASP A 620 25.08 -15.86 16.97
C ASP A 620 23.67 -15.85 17.59
N GLY A 621 22.62 -15.95 16.75
CA GLY A 621 21.22 -15.96 17.16
C GLY A 621 20.65 -14.58 17.46
N ASN A 622 21.33 -13.50 17.05
CA ASN A 622 20.79 -12.14 17.16
C ASN A 622 19.82 -11.86 16.02
N LEU A 623 18.78 -11.08 16.30
CA LEU A 623 17.80 -10.65 15.30
C LEU A 623 18.46 -9.68 14.32
N ILE A 624 18.34 -9.97 13.02
CA ILE A 624 18.73 -9.07 11.94
C ILE A 624 17.59 -8.06 11.70
N ILE A 625 17.93 -6.78 11.70
CA ILE A 625 17.01 -5.65 11.47
C ILE A 625 17.57 -4.78 10.35
N GLY A 626 16.75 -4.50 9.35
CA GLY A 626 17.19 -3.88 8.08
C GLY A 626 17.38 -4.92 6.99
N LYS A 627 17.95 -4.48 5.85
CA LYS A 627 18.08 -5.30 4.66
C LYS A 627 19.17 -6.36 4.87
N SER A 628 18.73 -7.61 5.04
CA SER A 628 19.65 -8.75 5.16
C SER A 628 20.43 -8.96 3.87
N GLN A 629 21.66 -9.47 3.98
CA GLN A 629 22.45 -9.86 2.82
C GLN A 629 21.88 -11.17 2.26
N ASP A 630 21.46 -11.16 0.99
CA ASP A 630 21.18 -12.36 0.19
C ASP A 630 22.48 -13.10 -0.17
#